data_AF-A0A3C1SDS8-F1
#
_entry.id   AF-A0A3C1SDS8-F1
#
_cell.length_a   1.000
_cell.length_b   1.000
_cell.length_c   1.000
_cell.angle_alpha   90.00
_cell.angle_beta   90.00
_cell.angle_gamma   90.00
#
_symmetry.space_group_name_H-M   'P 1'
#
loop_
_entity.id
_entity.type
_entity.pdbx_description
1 polymer ?
#
loop_
_entity_poly.entity_id
_entity_poly.type
_entity_poly.pdbx_seq_one_letter_code
_entity_poly.pdbx_strand_id
1 'polypeptide(L)'
;MIQDQIAALDDKTAIHILQVISKSLMRSGTYETSGTPDMANALQSAFDVSKPAEKASEGEIARLALQLLSDDPKYLPNIRALMTGSNTQKFSPDWGTISIVISVLVILQTRFKIEKDKKGNISWVIEKKAAADALLKPLIEKLLSYLP
;
A
#
# COMPACT_ATOMS: atom_id res chain seq x y z
N MET A 1 -0.02 10.33 18.26
CA MET A 1 -0.82 9.14 17.89
C MET A 1 0.01 8.24 16.98
N ILE A 2 -0.37 6.98 16.71
CA ILE A 2 0.43 6.09 15.84
C ILE A 2 0.59 6.66 14.42
N GLN A 3 -0.44 7.35 13.92
CA GLN A 3 -0.46 8.07 12.65
C GLN A 3 0.68 9.10 12.54
N ASP A 4 0.93 9.89 13.60
CA ASP A 4 2.01 10.89 13.64
C ASP A 4 3.40 10.23 13.68
N GLN A 5 3.50 9.09 14.37
CA GLN A 5 4.76 8.35 14.45
C GLN A 5 5.12 7.74 13.09
N ILE A 6 4.14 7.26 12.33
CA ILE A 6 4.33 6.78 10.95
C ILE A 6 4.69 7.94 10.01
N ALA A 7 4.03 9.08 10.16
CA ALA A 7 4.32 10.29 9.39
C ALA A 7 5.76 10.79 9.59
N ALA A 8 6.32 10.61 10.80
CA ALA A 8 7.67 11.03 11.15
C ALA A 8 8.78 10.03 10.75
N LEU A 9 8.45 8.86 10.20
CA LEU A 9 9.46 7.89 9.74
C LEU A 9 10.26 8.48 8.58
N ASP A 10 11.56 8.19 8.52
CA ASP A 10 12.34 8.46 7.30
C ASP A 10 11.91 7.51 6.16
N ASP A 11 12.18 7.91 4.93
CA ASP A 11 11.76 7.17 3.73
C ASP A 11 12.24 5.71 3.75
N LYS A 12 13.49 5.46 4.16
CA LYS A 12 14.07 4.11 4.14
C LYS A 12 13.38 3.20 5.15
N THR A 13 13.13 3.72 6.35
CA THR A 13 12.42 2.97 7.39
C THR A 13 10.97 2.69 6.99
N ALA A 14 10.26 3.68 6.44
CA ALA A 14 8.88 3.50 5.98
C ALA A 14 8.78 2.42 4.88
N ILE A 15 9.64 2.48 3.87
CA ILE A 15 9.70 1.48 2.80
C ILE A 15 10.01 0.09 3.37
N HIS A 16 10.98 -0.01 4.29
CA HIS A 16 11.36 -1.27 4.89
C HIS A 16 10.20 -1.92 5.64
N ILE A 17 9.54 -1.18 6.53
CA ILE A 17 8.41 -1.70 7.31
C ILE A 17 7.29 -2.18 6.38
N LEU A 18 6.95 -1.39 5.36
CA LEU A 18 5.95 -1.76 4.37
C LEU A 18 6.29 -3.08 3.68
N GLN A 19 7.54 -3.23 3.22
CA GLN A 19 7.99 -4.44 2.52
C GLN A 19 8.02 -5.68 3.41
N VAL A 20 8.41 -5.55 4.68
CA VAL A 20 8.41 -6.68 5.62
C VAL A 20 6.98 -7.17 5.83
N ILE A 21 6.05 -6.25 6.03
CA ILE A 21 4.63 -6.59 6.22
C ILE A 21 4.04 -7.19 4.94
N SER A 22 4.25 -6.58 3.78
CA SER A 22 3.72 -7.08 2.51
C SER A 22 4.25 -8.47 2.17
N LYS A 23 5.55 -8.73 2.38
CA LYS A 23 6.14 -10.08 2.22
C LYS A 23 5.53 -11.10 3.17
N SER A 24 5.26 -10.71 4.41
CA SER A 24 4.58 -11.59 5.37
C SER A 24 3.16 -11.95 4.90
N LEU A 25 2.40 -10.94 4.44
CA LEU A 25 1.06 -11.14 3.89
C LEU A 25 1.07 -12.08 2.69
N MET A 26 1.92 -11.84 1.70
CA MET A 26 2.04 -12.68 0.50
C MET A 26 2.41 -14.15 0.79
N ARG A 27 3.05 -14.44 1.93
CA ARG A 27 3.29 -15.83 2.35
C ARG A 27 2.05 -16.52 2.89
N SER A 28 1.09 -15.75 3.37
CA SER A 28 -0.14 -16.23 4.03
C SER A 28 -1.38 -16.21 3.14
N GLY A 29 -1.30 -15.68 1.92
CA GLY A 29 -2.45 -15.55 1.03
C GLY A 29 -2.06 -15.27 -0.43
N THR A 30 -3.07 -15.26 -1.29
CA THR A 30 -2.93 -14.94 -2.72
C THR A 30 -3.34 -13.50 -2.96
N TYR A 31 -2.44 -12.72 -3.56
CA TYR A 31 -2.64 -11.30 -3.83
C TYR A 31 -2.39 -11.02 -5.30
N GLU A 32 -3.18 -10.14 -5.89
CA GLU A 32 -2.93 -9.61 -7.22
C GLU A 32 -1.89 -8.49 -7.14
N THR A 33 -0.72 -8.70 -7.72
CA THR A 33 0.41 -7.78 -7.63
C THR A 33 0.81 -7.18 -8.97
N SER A 34 0.06 -7.49 -10.04
CA SER A 34 0.34 -6.95 -11.37
C SER A 34 -0.08 -5.48 -11.47
N GLY A 35 0.90 -4.61 -11.68
CA GLY A 35 0.68 -3.19 -11.97
C GLY A 35 0.32 -2.97 -13.44
N THR A 36 -0.79 -3.55 -13.89
CA THR A 36 -1.25 -3.45 -15.29
C THR A 36 -2.10 -2.19 -15.52
N PRO A 37 -2.30 -1.76 -16.78
CA PRO A 37 -3.25 -0.68 -17.10
C PRO A 37 -4.68 -1.00 -16.62
N ASP A 38 -5.09 -2.27 -16.67
CA ASP A 38 -6.39 -2.70 -16.16
C ASP A 38 -6.50 -2.50 -14.65
N MET A 39 -5.42 -2.74 -13.90
CA MET A 39 -5.36 -2.43 -12.47
C MET A 39 -5.48 -0.93 -12.22
N ALA A 40 -4.79 -0.10 -13.01
CA ALA A 40 -4.88 1.36 -12.89
C ALA A 40 -6.31 1.85 -13.16
N ASN A 41 -6.95 1.38 -14.23
CA ASN A 41 -8.33 1.71 -14.57
C ASN A 41 -9.31 1.26 -13.48
N ALA A 42 -9.12 0.07 -12.93
CA ALA A 42 -9.96 -0.46 -11.86
C ALA A 42 -9.85 0.39 -10.58
N LEU A 43 -8.65 0.84 -10.23
CA LEU A 43 -8.42 1.74 -9.09
C LEU A 43 -9.04 3.12 -9.33
N GLN A 44 -8.86 3.70 -10.52
CA GLN A 44 -9.47 4.99 -10.87
C GLN A 44 -10.99 4.94 -10.76
N SER A 45 -11.60 3.89 -11.32
CA SER A 45 -13.06 3.72 -11.31
C SER A 45 -13.60 3.43 -9.91
N ALA A 46 -12.91 2.64 -9.10
CA ALA A 46 -13.39 2.27 -7.77
C ALA A 46 -13.31 3.43 -6.76
N PHE A 47 -12.36 4.36 -6.95
CA PHE A 47 -12.09 5.44 -6.01
C PHE A 47 -12.39 6.85 -6.53
N ASP A 48 -13.02 6.95 -7.71
CA ASP A 48 -13.35 8.23 -8.38
C ASP A 48 -12.13 9.18 -8.46
N VAL A 49 -11.02 8.62 -8.97
CA VAL A 49 -9.75 9.32 -9.16
C VAL A 49 -9.54 9.57 -10.65
N SER A 50 -9.65 10.83 -11.07
CA SER A 50 -9.58 11.20 -12.49
C SER A 50 -8.16 11.51 -12.98
N LYS A 51 -7.19 11.70 -12.08
CA LYS A 51 -5.82 12.08 -12.45
C LYS A 51 -4.79 11.56 -11.45
N PRO A 52 -3.63 11.03 -11.91
CA PRO A 52 -2.49 10.82 -11.03
C PRO A 52 -2.07 12.13 -10.37
N ALA A 53 -1.76 12.08 -9.07
CA ALA A 53 -1.13 13.21 -8.40
C ALA A 53 0.29 13.45 -8.94
N GLU A 54 0.91 14.55 -8.51
CA GLU A 54 2.35 14.72 -8.67
C GLU A 54 3.08 13.50 -8.13
N LYS A 55 4.10 13.03 -8.85
CA LYS A 55 4.82 11.80 -8.55
C LYS A 55 5.44 11.91 -7.16
N ALA A 56 4.79 11.27 -6.19
CA ALA A 56 5.21 11.22 -4.81
C ALA A 56 6.54 10.49 -4.67
N SER A 57 7.25 10.71 -3.56
CA SER A 57 8.37 9.83 -3.26
C SER A 57 7.88 8.44 -2.85
N GLU A 58 8.73 7.45 -3.08
CA GLU A 58 8.53 6.08 -2.61
C GLU A 58 8.24 5.99 -1.11
N GLY A 59 8.95 6.79 -0.31
CA GLY A 59 8.75 6.87 1.14
C GLY A 59 7.43 7.53 1.53
N GLU A 60 6.97 8.53 0.78
CA GLU A 60 5.67 9.15 1.00
C GLU A 60 4.53 8.15 0.81
N ILE A 61 4.58 7.39 -0.29
CA ILE A 61 3.60 6.31 -0.53
C ILE A 61 3.67 5.25 0.56
N ALA A 62 4.88 4.88 1.00
CA ALA A 62 5.04 3.89 2.05
C ALA A 62 4.43 4.33 3.38
N ARG A 63 4.61 5.60 3.78
CA ARG A 63 3.95 6.16 4.96
C ARG A 63 2.43 6.12 4.82
N LEU A 64 1.88 6.57 3.70
CA LEU A 64 0.42 6.56 3.47
C LEU A 64 -0.16 5.14 3.53
N ALA A 65 0.52 4.15 2.95
CA ALA A 65 0.10 2.75 3.03
C ALA A 65 0.18 2.18 4.46
N LEU A 66 1.22 2.55 5.22
CA LEU A 66 1.34 2.15 6.63
C LEU A 66 0.29 2.82 7.52
N GLN A 67 -0.02 4.10 7.26
CA GLN A 67 -1.09 4.83 7.93
C GLN A 67 -2.45 4.17 7.70
N LEU A 68 -2.76 3.82 6.45
CA LEU A 68 -3.94 3.05 6.07
C LEU A 68 -4.01 1.69 6.79
N LEU A 69 -2.88 0.99 6.86
CA LEU A 69 -2.80 -0.31 7.54
C LEU A 69 -2.96 -0.17 9.06
N SER A 70 -2.47 0.93 9.65
CA SER A 70 -2.53 1.19 11.08
C SER A 70 -3.95 1.42 11.60
N ASP A 71 -4.91 1.74 10.71
CA ASP A 71 -6.32 1.78 11.05
C ASP A 71 -6.90 0.38 11.36
N ASP A 72 -6.16 -0.72 11.11
CA ASP A 72 -6.57 -2.07 11.49
C ASP A 72 -5.89 -2.47 12.80
N PRO A 73 -6.67 -2.75 13.87
CA PRO A 73 -6.11 -3.27 15.11
C PRO A 73 -5.29 -4.56 14.92
N LYS A 74 -5.58 -5.36 13.88
CA LYS A 74 -4.84 -6.58 13.56
C LYS A 74 -3.38 -6.31 13.20
N TYR A 75 -3.08 -5.18 12.55
CA TYR A 75 -1.76 -4.89 12.01
C TYR A 75 -0.94 -3.94 12.90
N LEU A 76 -1.60 -3.22 13.82
CA LEU A 76 -0.94 -2.30 14.75
C LEU A 76 0.22 -2.90 15.55
N PRO A 77 0.13 -4.12 16.13
CA PRO A 77 1.24 -4.69 16.89
C PRO A 77 2.50 -4.90 16.04
N ASN A 78 2.33 -5.35 14.80
CA ASN A 78 3.44 -5.60 13.88
C ASN A 78 4.11 -4.30 13.43
N ILE A 79 3.32 -3.28 13.11
CA ILE A 79 3.85 -1.95 12.76
C ILE A 79 4.66 -1.39 13.93
N ARG A 80 4.11 -1.41 15.15
CA ARG A 80 4.82 -0.92 16.35
C ARG A 80 6.11 -1.67 16.61
N ALA A 81 6.08 -3.00 16.56
CA ALA A 81 7.26 -3.82 16.79
C ALA A 81 8.39 -3.48 15.81
N LEU A 82 8.07 -3.28 14.53
CA LEU A 82 9.04 -2.92 13.50
C LEU A 82 9.55 -1.48 13.62
N MET A 83 8.75 -0.55 14.15
CA MET A 83 9.20 0.82 14.45
C MET A 83 10.16 0.88 15.65
N THR A 84 9.98 -0.01 16.63
CA THR A 84 10.81 -0.06 17.85
C THR A 84 12.00 -1.01 17.75
N GLY A 85 11.99 -1.91 16.77
CA GLY A 85 13.07 -2.88 16.55
C GLY A 85 14.35 -2.17 16.10
N SER A 86 15.47 -2.50 16.73
CA SER A 86 16.78 -1.98 16.35
C SER A 86 17.11 -2.42 14.92
N ASN A 87 17.37 -1.42 14.07
CA ASN A 87 17.49 -1.52 12.62
C ASN A 87 18.86 -2.11 12.18
N THR A 88 19.24 -3.30 12.69
CA THR A 88 20.58 -3.89 12.46
C THR A 88 20.72 -4.61 11.12
N GLN A 89 19.64 -4.78 10.35
CA GLN A 89 19.74 -5.43 9.06
C GLN A 89 20.12 -4.39 8.01
N LYS A 90 21.40 -4.33 7.66
CA LYS A 90 21.91 -3.56 6.51
C LYS A 90 21.11 -3.95 5.28
N PHE A 91 20.17 -3.10 4.90
CA PHE A 91 19.28 -3.32 3.79
C PHE A 91 19.95 -2.81 2.52
N SER A 92 20.18 -3.70 1.54
CA SER A 92 20.72 -3.31 0.24
C SER A 92 19.67 -2.48 -0.52
N PRO A 93 20.05 -1.34 -1.11
CA PRO A 93 19.12 -0.33 -1.65
C PRO A 93 18.47 -0.69 -3.01
N ASP A 94 18.66 -1.90 -3.54
CA ASP A 94 18.24 -2.27 -4.91
C ASP A 94 16.76 -2.66 -5.07
N TRP A 95 15.91 -2.28 -4.12
CA TRP A 95 14.46 -2.54 -4.21
C TRP A 95 13.80 -1.37 -4.95
N GLY A 96 13.88 -1.39 -6.28
CA GLY A 96 13.28 -0.34 -7.10
C GLY A 96 11.76 -0.25 -6.97
N THR A 97 11.22 0.80 -7.58
CA THR A 97 9.80 1.16 -7.75
C THR A 97 8.79 0.01 -7.80
N ILE A 98 9.11 -1.07 -8.53
CA ILE A 98 8.23 -2.24 -8.71
C ILE A 98 7.87 -2.88 -7.35
N SER A 99 8.81 -2.90 -6.40
CA SER A 99 8.61 -3.49 -5.07
C SER A 99 7.60 -2.71 -4.22
N ILE A 100 7.48 -1.41 -4.43
CA ILE A 100 6.55 -0.54 -3.71
C ILE A 100 5.16 -0.67 -4.28
N VAL A 101 5.02 -0.66 -5.60
CA VAL A 101 3.72 -0.91 -6.26
C VAL A 101 3.13 -2.23 -5.77
N ILE A 102 3.92 -3.31 -5.78
CA ILE A 102 3.50 -4.62 -5.26
C ILE A 102 3.06 -4.51 -3.79
N SER A 103 3.89 -3.87 -2.95
CA SER A 103 3.60 -3.80 -1.52
C SER A 103 2.32 -3.02 -1.23
N VAL A 104 2.08 -1.91 -1.93
CA VAL A 104 0.85 -1.11 -1.76
C VAL A 104 -0.38 -1.88 -2.25
N LEU A 105 -0.29 -2.58 -3.39
CA LEU A 105 -1.39 -3.41 -3.90
C LEU A 105 -1.78 -4.52 -2.91
N VAL A 106 -0.79 -5.16 -2.26
CA VAL A 106 -1.03 -6.17 -1.22
C VAL A 106 -1.73 -5.56 -0.01
N ILE A 107 -1.30 -4.37 0.43
CA ILE A 107 -1.91 -3.67 1.56
C ILE A 107 -3.35 -3.26 1.27
N LEU A 108 -3.63 -2.72 0.09
CA LEU A 108 -5.01 -2.41 -0.34
C LEU A 108 -5.91 -3.66 -0.26
N GLN A 109 -5.40 -4.80 -0.71
CA GLN A 109 -6.13 -6.08 -0.66
C GLN A 109 -6.41 -6.63 0.76
N THR A 110 -5.83 -6.02 1.81
CA THR A 110 -6.21 -6.36 3.19
C THR A 110 -7.54 -5.73 3.62
N ARG A 111 -8.00 -4.70 2.88
CA ARG A 111 -9.21 -3.92 3.17
C ARG A 111 -10.27 -4.02 2.08
N PHE A 112 -9.83 -4.25 0.86
CA PHE A 112 -10.65 -4.29 -0.33
C PHE A 112 -10.50 -5.66 -0.99
N LYS A 113 -11.60 -6.19 -1.52
CA LYS A 113 -11.55 -7.44 -2.26
C LYS A 113 -11.38 -7.14 -3.74
N ILE A 114 -10.44 -7.82 -4.39
CA ILE A 114 -10.34 -7.81 -5.84
C ILE A 114 -11.21 -8.95 -6.38
N GLU A 115 -12.11 -8.61 -7.30
CA GLU A 115 -12.85 -9.58 -8.07
C GLU A 115 -12.44 -9.49 -9.53
N LYS A 116 -12.07 -10.64 -10.11
CA LYS A 116 -11.88 -10.79 -11.55
C LYS A 116 -13.14 -11.36 -12.15
N ASP A 117 -13.70 -10.67 -13.14
CA ASP A 117 -14.85 -11.18 -13.88
C ASP A 117 -14.44 -12.32 -14.84
N LYS A 118 -15.44 -12.98 -15.45
CA LYS A 118 -15.21 -14.08 -16.41
C LYS A 118 -14.46 -13.66 -17.69
N LYS A 119 -14.33 -12.36 -17.94
CA LYS A 119 -13.61 -11.78 -19.08
C LYS A 119 -12.18 -11.36 -18.71
N GLY A 120 -11.79 -11.51 -17.45
CA GLY A 120 -10.48 -11.14 -16.93
C GLY A 120 -10.39 -9.70 -16.43
N ASN A 121 -11.49 -8.94 -16.42
CA ASN A 121 -11.48 -7.56 -15.94
C ASN A 121 -11.36 -7.55 -14.41
N ILE A 122 -10.53 -6.64 -13.90
CA ILE A 122 -10.31 -6.44 -12.48
C ILE A 122 -11.33 -5.41 -11.97
N SER A 123 -11.96 -5.71 -10.84
CA SER A 123 -12.81 -4.78 -10.09
C SER A 123 -12.46 -4.82 -8.61
N TRP A 124 -12.54 -3.67 -7.95
CA TRP A 124 -12.29 -3.55 -6.52
C TRP A 124 -13.63 -3.37 -5.79
N VAL A 125 -13.92 -4.27 -4.86
CA VAL A 125 -15.12 -4.26 -4.02
C VAL A 125 -14.75 -3.76 -2.63
N ILE A 126 -15.39 -2.67 -2.21
CA ILE A 126 -15.21 -2.08 -0.88
C ILE A 126 -16.05 -2.88 0.11
N GLU A 127 -15.44 -3.87 0.78
CA GLU A 127 -16.13 -4.67 1.79
C GLU A 127 -16.34 -3.92 3.11
N LYS A 128 -15.45 -2.97 3.44
CA LYS A 128 -15.48 -2.23 4.70
C LYS A 128 -15.35 -0.73 4.45
N LYS A 129 -16.34 0.04 4.92
CA LYS A 129 -16.42 1.52 4.80
C LYS A 129 -15.39 2.28 5.66
N ALA A 130 -14.22 1.70 5.93
CA ALA A 130 -13.29 2.22 6.93
C ALA A 130 -11.83 2.03 6.51
N ALA A 131 -11.49 2.70 5.40
CA ALA A 131 -10.32 3.56 5.39
C ALA A 131 -10.90 4.97 5.44
N ALA A 132 -10.37 5.88 6.27
CA ALA A 132 -10.81 7.27 6.18
C ALA A 132 -10.57 7.73 4.74
N ASP A 133 -11.61 8.13 4.01
CA ASP A 133 -11.53 8.55 2.60
C ASP A 133 -10.37 9.54 2.36
N ALA A 134 -10.03 10.31 3.40
CA ALA A 134 -8.90 11.25 3.47
C ALA A 134 -7.51 10.65 3.20
N LEU A 135 -7.24 9.38 3.51
CA LEU A 135 -5.93 8.73 3.26
C LEU A 135 -5.95 7.86 2.00
N LEU A 136 -7.11 7.32 1.66
CA LEU A 136 -7.23 6.37 0.57
C LEU A 136 -7.10 7.06 -0.79
N LYS A 137 -7.82 8.15 -1.01
CA LYS A 137 -7.76 8.87 -2.30
C LYS A 137 -6.34 9.37 -2.62
N PRO A 138 -5.61 10.02 -1.69
CA PRO A 138 -4.21 10.41 -1.95
C PRO A 138 -3.28 9.22 -2.19
N LEU A 139 -3.47 8.10 -1.50
CA LEU A 139 -2.67 6.90 -1.72
C LEU A 139 -2.88 6.35 -3.14
N ILE A 140 -4.13 6.29 -3.61
CA ILE A 140 -4.45 5.81 -4.96
C ILE A 140 -3.93 6.78 -6.02
N GLU A 141 -4.16 8.08 -5.88
CA GLU A 141 -3.64 9.10 -6.80
C GLU A 141 -2.13 9.02 -6.98
N LYS A 142 -1.40 8.80 -5.87
CA LYS A 142 0.06 8.64 -5.88
C LYS A 142 0.48 7.30 -6.45
N LEU A 143 -0.19 6.20 -6.10
CA LEU A 143 0.07 4.88 -6.68
C LEU A 143 -0.11 4.86 -8.20
N LEU A 144 -1.14 5.55 -8.72
CA LEU A 144 -1.39 5.65 -10.16
C LEU A 144 -0.25 6.34 -10.92
N SER A 145 0.54 7.21 -10.27
CA SER A 145 1.74 7.81 -10.89
C SER A 145 2.88 6.81 -11.15
N TYR A 146 2.75 5.59 -10.61
CA TYR A 146 3.71 4.49 -10.73
C TYR A 146 3.20 3.32 -11.57
N LEU A 147 1.94 3.37 -12.00
CA LEU A 147 1.33 2.39 -12.89
C LEU A 147 1.39 2.87 -14.35
N PRO A 148 1.50 1.94 -15.32
CA PRO A 148 1.54 2.25 -16.74
C PRO A 148 0.22 2.81 -17.28
#